data_AF-A0A3N5ZMF4-F1
#
_entry.id   AF-A0A3N5ZMF4-F1
#
_cell.length_a   1.000
_cell.length_b   1.000
_cell.length_c   1.000
_cell.angle_alpha   90.00
_cell.angle_beta   90.00
_cell.angle_gamma   90.00
#
_symmetry.space_group_name_H-M   'P 1'
#
loop_
_entity.id
_entity.type
_entity.pdbx_description
1 polymer ?
#
loop_
_entity_poly.entity_id
_entity_poly.type
_entity_poly.pdbx_seq_one_letter_code
_entity_poly.pdbx_strand_id
1 'polypeptide(L)' 'MATPNYKRILLKLSGEALMGDQGFGISPDMIKFVADEIRSVYDLGVQVAIVVGGGNIFRGIAASSYGM' A
#
# COMPACT_ATOMS: atom_id res chain seq x y z
N MET A 1 -21.81 -0.98 -16.60
CA MET A 1 -20.68 -0.90 -15.64
C MET A 1 -21.22 -0.29 -14.36
N ALA A 2 -20.83 -0.81 -13.19
CA ALA A 2 -21.27 -0.26 -11.92
C ALA A 2 -20.67 1.15 -11.73
N THR A 3 -21.49 2.11 -11.33
CA THR A 3 -21.02 3.48 -11.05
C THR A 3 -20.31 3.49 -9.69
N PRO A 4 -19.06 3.95 -9.60
CA PRO A 4 -18.38 4.06 -8.32
C PRO A 4 -19.11 5.04 -7.39
N ASN A 5 -19.27 4.67 -6.12
CA ASN A 5 -19.87 5.55 -5.11
C ASN A 5 -19.00 6.79 -4.81
N TYR A 6 -17.70 6.72 -5.09
CA TYR A 6 -16.74 7.78 -4.81
C TYR A 6 -16.03 8.23 -6.08
N LYS A 7 -15.99 9.54 -6.31
CA LYS A 7 -15.22 10.16 -7.39
C LYS A 7 -13.71 10.22 -7.08
N ARG A 8 -13.35 10.34 -5.80
CA ARG A 8 -11.97 10.45 -5.32
C ARG A 8 -11.81 9.72 -4.00
N ILE A 9 -10.68 9.03 -3.84
CA ILE A 9 -10.33 8.31 -2.60
C ILE A 9 -8.89 8.61 -2.18
N LEU A 10 -8.64 8.45 -0.87
CA LEU A 10 -7.30 8.32 -0.29
C LEU A 10 -7.14 6.87 0.17
N LEU A 11 -6.37 6.09 -0.59
CA LEU A 11 -6.10 4.69 -0.30
C LEU A 11 -4.89 4.59 0.65
N LYS A 12 -5.13 4.21 1.90
CA LYS A 12 -4.06 3.93 2.85
C LYS A 12 -3.67 2.46 2.77
N LEU A 13 -2.41 2.20 2.43
CA LEU A 13 -1.79 0.88 2.46
C LEU A 13 -0.87 0.75 3.68
N SER A 14 -0.89 -0.41 4.31
CA SER A 14 0.15 -0.81 5.26
C SER A 14 1.40 -1.20 4.47
N GLY A 15 2.58 -0.79 4.94
CA GLY A 15 3.83 -1.22 4.33
C GLY A 15 4.03 -2.72 4.44
N GLU A 16 3.57 -3.30 5.55
CA GLU A 16 3.58 -4.74 5.79
C GLU A 16 2.82 -5.53 4.73
N ALA A 17 1.72 -4.99 4.22
CA ALA A 17 0.96 -5.62 3.13
C ALA A 17 1.77 -5.74 1.83
N LEU A 18 2.86 -4.96 1.68
CA LEU A 18 3.73 -4.99 0.50
C LEU A 18 4.87 -6.01 0.63
N MET A 19 5.03 -6.68 1.77
CA MET A 19 6.07 -7.69 1.97
C MET A 19 5.71 -9.06 1.37
N GLY A 20 4.42 -9.31 1.12
CA GLY A 20 3.94 -10.65 0.77
C GLY A 20 4.21 -11.64 1.91
N ASP A 21 4.68 -12.83 1.56
CA ASP A 21 5.06 -13.85 2.55
C ASP A 21 6.44 -13.58 3.21
N GLN A 22 7.09 -12.45 2.87
CA GLN A 22 8.37 -12.05 3.44
C GLN A 22 8.18 -11.38 4.82
N GLY A 23 9.14 -11.56 5.73
CA GLY A 23 9.13 -10.90 7.04
C GLY A 23 9.62 -9.45 7.05
N PHE A 24 10.24 -8.98 5.96
CA PHE A 24 10.85 -7.65 5.83
C PHE A 24 11.00 -7.28 4.35
N GLY A 25 11.02 -5.98 4.03
CA GLY A 25 11.34 -5.51 2.67
C GLY A 25 10.11 -5.26 1.80
N ILE A 26 10.25 -5.47 0.50
CA ILE A 26 9.17 -5.25 -0.48
C ILE A 26 9.16 -6.43 -1.45
N SER A 27 8.01 -7.07 -1.59
CA SER A 27 7.81 -8.14 -2.57
C SER A 27 7.42 -7.55 -3.93
N PRO A 28 8.21 -7.80 -5.00
CA PRO A 28 7.86 -7.34 -6.35
C PRO A 28 6.51 -7.87 -6.84
N ASP A 29 6.18 -9.11 -6.50
CA ASP A 29 4.92 -9.74 -6.91
C ASP A 29 3.72 -9.08 -6.23
N MET A 30 3.84 -8.76 -4.93
CA MET A 30 2.79 -8.03 -4.21
C MET A 30 2.64 -6.61 -4.72
N ILE A 31 3.75 -5.92 -5.03
CA ILE A 31 3.69 -4.59 -5.64
C ILE A 31 2.95 -4.63 -6.97
N LYS A 32 3.24 -5.62 -7.81
CA LYS A 32 2.56 -5.79 -9.10
C LYS A 32 1.06 -6.05 -8.91
N PHE A 33 0.70 -6.97 -8.03
CA PHE A 33 -0.69 -7.26 -7.70
C PHE A 33 -1.44 -6.00 -7.23
N VAL A 34 -0.88 -5.26 -6.25
CA VAL A 34 -1.49 -4.04 -5.73
C VAL A 34 -1.62 -2.97 -6.82
N ALA A 35 -0.62 -2.82 -7.68
CA ALA A 35 -0.66 -1.87 -8.79
C ALA A 35 -1.79 -2.21 -9.79
N ASP A 36 -1.97 -3.49 -10.13
CA ASP A 36 -3.02 -3.95 -11.03
C ASP A 36 -4.42 -3.71 -10.42
N GLU A 37 -4.59 -3.96 -9.11
CA GLU A 37 -5.84 -3.66 -8.40
C GLU A 37 -6.15 -2.15 -8.39
N ILE A 38 -5.16 -1.31 -8.10
CA ILE A 38 -5.32 0.16 -8.12
C ILE A 38 -5.66 0.65 -9.53
N ARG A 39 -5.03 0.07 -10.54
CA ARG A 39 -5.32 0.37 -11.95
C ARG A 39 -6.78 0.05 -12.27
N SER A 40 -7.30 -1.09 -11.82
CA SER A 40 -8.71 -1.44 -12.04
C SER A 40 -9.67 -0.38 -11.49
N VAL A 41 -9.35 0.22 -10.34
CA VAL A 41 -10.13 1.31 -9.74
C VAL A 41 -9.96 2.63 -10.50
N TYR A 42 -8.74 2.94 -10.95
CA TYR A 42 -8.45 4.10 -11.77
C TYR A 42 -9.20 4.05 -13.12
N ASP A 43 -9.27 2.88 -13.74
CA ASP A 43 -9.95 2.65 -15.02
C ASP A 43 -11.48 2.85 -14.92
N LEU A 44 -12.04 2.82 -13.71
CA LEU A 44 -13.42 3.22 -13.42
C LEU A 44 -13.62 4.75 -13.39
N GLY A 45 -12.56 5.54 -13.60
CA GLY A 45 -12.58 7.01 -13.55
C GLY A 45 -12.43 7.59 -12.14
N VAL A 46 -12.08 6.77 -11.15
CA VAL A 46 -11.85 7.22 -9.77
C VAL A 46 -10.48 7.87 -9.63
N GLN A 47 -10.43 9.02 -8.98
CA GLN A 47 -9.16 9.68 -8.64
C GLN A 47 -8.56 9.06 -7.37
N VAL A 48 -7.37 8.49 -7.47
CA VAL A 48 -6.75 7.76 -6.36
C VAL A 48 -5.50 8.50 -5.88
N ALA A 49 -5.49 8.87 -4.60
CA ALA A 49 -4.27 9.22 -3.87
C ALA A 49 -3.88 8.05 -2.96
N ILE A 50 -2.58 7.78 -2.78
CA ILE A 50 -2.11 6.62 -2.02
C ILE A 50 -1.23 7.10 -0.87
N VAL A 51 -1.46 6.56 0.32
CA VAL A 51 -0.59 6.72 1.50
C VAL A 51 -0.06 5.37 1.89
N VAL A 52 1.26 5.19 1.91
CA VAL A 52 1.90 3.92 2.24
C VAL A 52 2.64 4.06 3.57
N GLY A 53 2.36 3.15 4.51
CA GLY A 53 3.16 3.04 5.74
C GLY A 53 4.54 2.44 5.46
N GLY A 54 5.56 2.81 6.23
CA GLY A 54 6.94 2.31 6.07
C GLY A 54 7.34 1.14 6.98
N GLY A 55 6.39 0.53 7.70
CA GLY A 55 6.65 -0.47 8.76
C GLY A 55 7.35 -1.75 8.30
N ASN A 56 7.34 -2.03 7.00
CA ASN A 56 8.08 -3.11 6.35
C ASN A 56 9.58 -2.84 6.15
N ILE A 57 10.00 -1.57 6.20
CA ILE A 57 11.39 -1.14 6.07
C ILE A 57 11.93 -0.65 7.41
N PHE A 58 11.12 0.08 8.17
CA PHE A 58 11.55 0.67 9.43
C PHE A 58 10.39 0.72 10.42
N ARG A 59 10.61 0.18 11.62
CA ARG A 59 9.67 0.28 12.74
C ARG A 59 10.27 1.14 13.85
N GLY A 60 9.57 2.20 14.22
CA GLY A 60 10.01 3.10 15.30
C GLY A 60 10.24 2.38 16.63
N ILE A 61 9.49 1.32 16.94
CA ILE A 61 9.71 0.53 18.17
C ILE A 61 11.08 -0.16 18.14
N ALA A 62 11.45 -0.77 17.01
CA ALA A 62 12.78 -1.37 16.86
C ALA A 62 13.87 -0.29 16.95
N ALA A 63 13.67 0.87 16.32
CA ALA A 63 14.59 2.00 16.42
C ALA A 63 14.79 2.49 17.86
N SER A 64 13.69 2.59 18.62
CA SER A 64 13.72 3.02 20.03
C SER A 64 14.48 2.06 20.93
N SER A 65 14.48 0.76 20.61
CA SER A 65 15.27 -0.24 21.36
C SER A 65 16.78 -0.09 21.16
N TYR A 66 17.22 0.58 20.09
CA TYR A 66 18.62 0.96 19.85
C TYR A 66 18.97 2.36 20.39
N GLY A 67 18.06 3.01 21.13
CA GLY A 67 18.28 4.34 21.72
C GLY A 67 18.10 5.52 20.76
N MET A 68 17.37 5.32 19.64
CA MET A 68 16.91 6.40 18.74
C MET A 68 15.50 6.90 19.06
#